data_AF-A0A2V5SNN5-F1
#
_entry.id   AF-A0A2V5SNN5-F1
#
_cell.length_a   1.000
_cell.length_b   1.000
_cell.length_c   1.000
_cell.angle_alpha   90.00
_cell.angle_beta   90.00
_cell.angle_gamma   90.00
#
_symmetry.space_group_name_H-M   'P 1'
#
loop_
_entity.id
_entity.type
_entity.pdbx_description
1 polymer ?
#
loop_
_entity_poly.entity_id
_entity_poly.type
_entity_poly.pdbx_seq_one_letter_code
_entity_poly.pdbx_strand_id
1 'polypeptide(L)' 'MLDLKTGAVTKVTLIQSTGVPALDDNAMKALHQWLWKPGRWKEVDVPIAFLPFNR' A
#
# COMPACT_ATOMS: atom_id res chain seq x y z
N MET A 1 -4.94 -2.98 6.09
CA MET A 1 -5.29 -4.19 6.86
C MET A 1 -4.84 -5.44 6.13
N LEU A 2 -4.39 -6.42 6.91
CA LEU A 2 -3.89 -7.71 6.44
C LEU A 2 -4.77 -8.85 6.98
N ASP A 3 -5.03 -9.84 6.14
CA ASP A 3 -5.53 -11.13 6.60
C ASP A 3 -4.40 -11.88 7.33
N LEU A 4 -4.57 -12.14 8.62
CA LEU A 4 -3.51 -12.75 9.43
C LEU A 4 -3.20 -14.21 9.05
N LYS A 5 -4.14 -14.93 8.41
CA LYS A 5 -3.97 -16.34 8.05
C LYS A 5 -3.20 -16.50 6.76
N THR A 6 -3.49 -15.63 5.78
CA THR A 6 -2.97 -15.72 4.42
C THR A 6 -1.89 -14.68 4.12
N GLY A 7 -1.85 -13.59 4.88
CA GLY A 7 -0.97 -12.44 4.63
C GLY A 7 -1.47 -11.51 3.53
N ALA A 8 -2.65 -11.76 2.95
CA ALA A 8 -3.19 -10.93 1.88
C ALA A 8 -3.58 -9.54 2.39
N VAL A 9 -3.31 -8.50 1.58
CA VAL A 9 -3.86 -7.17 1.84
C VAL A 9 -5.35 -7.17 1.53
N THR A 10 -6.17 -6.86 2.54
CA THR A 10 -7.64 -6.85 2.42
C THR A 10 -8.22 -5.44 2.37
N LYS A 11 -7.45 -4.44 2.82
CA LYS A 11 -7.85 -3.03 2.78
C LYS A 11 -6.61 -2.14 2.73
N VAL A 12 -6.64 -1.15 1.86
CA VAL A 12 -5.67 -0.05 1.82
C VAL A 12 -6.41 1.26 2.09
N THR A 13 -5.80 2.14 2.87
CA THR A 13 -6.34 3.47 3.20
C THR A 13 -5.26 4.51 3.01
N LEU A 14 -5.61 5.63 2.41
CA LEU A 14 -4.71 6.76 2.24
C LEU A 14 -4.70 7.62 3.51
N ILE A 15 -3.52 7.76 4.13
CA ILE A 15 -3.33 8.60 5.32
C ILE A 15 -3.00 10.04 4.90
N GLN A 16 -2.12 10.18 3.90
CA GLN A 16 -1.71 11.46 3.34
C GLN A 16 -1.69 11.38 1.82
N SER A 17 -2.40 12.30 1.15
CA SER A 17 -2.43 12.39 -0.30
C SER A 17 -1.16 13.01 -0.85
N THR A 18 -0.76 12.56 -2.04
CA THR A 18 0.30 13.21 -2.85
C THR A 18 -0.16 14.53 -3.46
N GLY A 19 -1.47 14.84 -3.41
CA GLY A 19 -2.10 15.93 -4.16
C GLY A 19 -2.41 15.59 -5.61
N VAL A 20 -2.07 14.37 -6.07
CA VAL A 20 -2.31 13.90 -7.45
C VAL A 20 -3.16 12.62 -7.40
N PRO A 21 -4.48 12.68 -7.63
CA PRO A 21 -5.39 11.54 -7.44
C PRO A 21 -4.97 10.28 -8.21
N ALA A 22 -4.46 10.42 -9.43
CA ALA A 22 -4.01 9.29 -10.22
C ALA A 22 -2.83 8.54 -9.58
N LEU A 23 -1.92 9.23 -8.88
CA LEU A 23 -0.82 8.60 -8.17
C LEU A 23 -1.31 7.90 -6.91
N ASP A 24 -2.21 8.54 -6.16
CA ASP A 24 -2.81 7.96 -4.95
C ASP A 24 -3.57 6.66 -5.29
N ASP A 25 -4.41 6.68 -6.33
CA ASP A 25 -5.19 5.51 -6.78
C ASP A 25 -4.29 4.36 -7.22
N ASN A 26 -3.23 4.66 -7.97
CA ASN A 26 -2.30 3.64 -8.44
C ASN A 26 -1.47 3.06 -7.29
N ALA A 27 -1.03 3.89 -6.33
CA ALA A 27 -0.35 3.41 -5.13
C ALA A 27 -1.25 2.46 -4.32
N MET A 28 -2.51 2.84 -4.10
CA MET A 28 -3.46 2.00 -3.35
C MET A 28 -3.72 0.66 -4.06
N LYS A 29 -3.91 0.68 -5.39
CA LYS A 29 -4.08 -0.55 -6.18
C LYS A 29 -2.85 -1.46 -6.11
N ALA A 30 -1.65 -0.89 -6.23
CA ALA A 30 -0.40 -1.64 -6.15
C ALA A 30 -0.23 -2.28 -4.76
N LEU A 31 -0.46 -1.52 -3.69
CA LEU A 31 -0.40 -2.03 -2.31
C LEU A 31 -1.44 -3.12 -2.04
N HIS A 32 -2.62 -3.03 -2.64
CA HIS A 32 -3.66 -4.05 -2.50
C HIS A 32 -3.25 -5.41 -3.09
N GLN A 33 -2.27 -5.44 -3.99
CA GLN A 33 -1.77 -6.68 -4.59
C GLN A 33 -0.67 -7.36 -3.76
N TRP A 34 -0.20 -6.72 -2.68
CA TRP A 34 0.89 -7.27 -1.89
C TRP A 34 0.45 -8.48 -1.06
N LEU A 35 1.38 -9.42 -0.89
CA LEU A 35 1.24 -10.57 -0.01
C LEU A 35 2.33 -10.51 1.07
N TRP A 36 1.90 -10.43 2.32
CA TRP A 36 2.79 -10.32 3.47
C TRP A 36 3.03 -11.69 4.10
N LYS A 37 4.07 -11.79 4.94
CA LYS A 37 4.27 -13.00 5.75
C LYS A 37 3.07 -13.17 6.72
N PRO A 38 2.35 -14.31 6.68
CA PRO A 38 1.22 -14.55 7.58
C PRO A 38 1.60 -14.51 9.06
N GLY A 39 0.61 -14.24 9.91
CA GLY A 39 0.69 -14.39 11.37
C GLY A 39 1.49 -13.32 12.12
N ARG A 40 1.95 -12.26 11.43
CA ARG A 40 2.82 -11.25 12.06
C ARG A 40 2.19 -9.88 12.21
N TRP A 41 1.68 -9.31 11.13
CA TRP A 41 1.22 -7.92 11.09
C TRP A 41 -0.26 -7.84 10.76
N LYS A 42 -1.04 -7.05 11.51
CA LYS A 42 -2.46 -6.79 11.25
C LYS A 42 -2.67 -5.53 10.40
N GLU A 43 -1.83 -4.53 10.63
CA GLU A 43 -1.87 -3.21 10.02
C GLU A 43 -0.47 -2.59 10.05
N VAL A 44 -0.17 -1.74 9.06
CA VAL A 44 1.12 -1.09 8.89
C VAL A 44 0.95 0.16 8.05
N ASP A 45 1.65 1.23 8.41
CA ASP A 45 1.74 2.45 7.62
C ASP A 45 2.97 2.36 6.71
N VAL A 46 2.76 2.52 5.41
CA VAL A 46 3.82 2.40 4.39
C VAL A 46 3.97 3.73 3.66
N PRO A 47 5.10 4.43 3.79
CA PRO A 47 5.36 5.63 3.00
C PRO A 47 5.66 5.24 1.54
N ILE A 48 5.03 5.94 0.59
CA ILE A 48 5.26 5.77 -0.85
C ILE A 48 5.80 7.08 -1.42
N ALA A 49 6.88 6.99 -2.20
CA ALA A 49 7.48 8.12 -2.91
C ALA A 49 7.50 7.85 -4.41
N PHE A 50 6.99 8.81 -5.18
CA PHE A 50 7.13 8.83 -6.63
C PHE A 50 8.34 9.67 -7.00
N LEU A 51 9.35 9.03 -7.60
CA LEU A 51 10.57 9.71 -8.01
C LEU A 51 10.47 10.08 -9.50
N PRO A 52 10.88 11.30 -9.88
CA PRO A 52 11.01 11.64 -11.29
C PRO A 52 12.06 10.74 -11.93
N PHE A 53 11.82 10.35 -13.18
CA PHE A 53 12.83 9.66 -13.97
C PHE A 53 13.90 10.68 -14.42
N ASN A 54 15.00 10.79 -13.66
CA ASN A 54 16.20 11.47 -14.13
C ASN A 54 17.00 10.50 -15.01
N ARG A 55 17.23 10.89 -16.27
CA ARG A 55 18.28 10.29 -17.12
C ARG A 55 19.65 10.79 -16.73
#